data_AF-A0A9X3J5B3-F1
#
_entry.id   AF-A0A9X3J5B3-F1
#
_cell.length_a   1.000
_cell.length_b   1.000
_cell.length_c   1.000
_cell.angle_alpha   90.00
_cell.angle_beta   90.00
_cell.angle_gamma   90.00
#
_symmetry.space_group_name_H-M   'P 1'
#
loop_
_entity.id
_entity.type
_entity.pdbx_description
1 polymer ?
#
loop_
_entity_poly.entity_id
_entity_poly.type
_entity_poly.pdbx_seq_one_letter_code
_entity_poly.pdbx_strand_id
1 'polypeptide(L)'
;MINRTKTTIFFTILVVTHLLLSYYYFGKWWNASLGTLLIVGICYINWRKDFLQFSGLKVKMINVVVSVLLTGVIILISFSFIHYVALRQQIRIEFAGWKNLCHNVFYILNEEIVFGSVILFSLIRSKNVKPLAASIGLAFIFSTGHFIFYKWIFLDKGILEISTLCTLFFIAVVRNNIILYTGHIAYSWSLHFGWMFVMFGCNHIDVYTNTSMSELTRFNMYLGTTTMVVVSFLMAVGSLYLMLENRRNDAVILHSDH
;
A
#
# COMPACT_ATOMS: atom_id res chain seq x y z
N MET A 1 22.45 19.70 -9.52
CA MET A 1 21.37 19.28 -10.44
C MET A 1 21.55 17.82 -10.81
N ILE A 2 20.77 16.90 -10.25
CA ILE A 2 20.69 15.54 -10.79
C ILE A 2 19.99 15.67 -12.15
N ASN A 3 20.66 15.22 -13.22
CA ASN A 3 20.14 15.29 -14.58
C ASN A 3 18.77 14.59 -14.65
N ARG A 4 17.73 15.24 -15.20
CA ARG A 4 16.35 14.70 -15.28
C ARG A 4 16.31 13.27 -15.83
N THR A 5 17.19 12.96 -16.79
CA THR A 5 17.35 11.63 -17.38
C THR A 5 17.78 10.58 -16.35
N LYS A 6 18.70 10.91 -15.44
CA LYS A 6 19.13 9.99 -14.36
C LYS A 6 17.99 9.67 -13.42
N THR A 7 17.18 10.67 -13.07
CA THR A 7 15.99 10.50 -12.22
C THR A 7 14.95 9.59 -12.88
N THR A 8 14.65 9.78 -14.17
CA THR A 8 13.71 8.91 -14.90
C THR A 8 14.21 7.48 -14.98
N ILE A 9 15.47 7.26 -15.39
CA ILE A 9 16.08 5.92 -15.45
C ILE A 9 15.99 5.23 -14.09
N PHE A 10 16.30 5.95 -13.02
CA PHE A 10 16.21 5.45 -11.66
C PHE A 10 14.81 4.97 -11.28
N PHE A 11 13.77 5.79 -11.53
CA PHE A 11 12.39 5.38 -11.26
C PHE A 11 11.97 4.18 -12.09
N THR A 12 12.36 4.15 -13.37
CA THR A 12 12.10 2.99 -14.22
C THR A 12 12.73 1.73 -13.64
N ILE A 13 14.00 1.80 -13.22
CA ILE A 13 14.69 0.66 -12.61
C ILE A 13 13.95 0.21 -11.34
N LEU A 14 13.58 1.13 -10.43
CA LEU A 14 12.84 0.77 -9.21
C LEU A 14 11.51 0.09 -9.51
N VAL A 15 10.72 0.65 -10.43
CA VAL A 15 9.41 0.09 -10.81
C VAL A 15 9.60 -1.28 -11.45
N VAL A 16 10.55 -1.43 -12.37
CA VAL A 16 10.85 -2.72 -13.01
C VAL A 16 11.36 -3.75 -12.00
N THR A 17 12.26 -3.38 -11.08
CA THR A 17 12.73 -4.25 -10.00
C THR A 17 11.58 -4.71 -9.13
N HIS A 18 10.66 -3.80 -8.77
CA HIS A 18 9.48 -4.16 -8.01
C HIS A 18 8.59 -5.15 -8.78
N LEU A 19 8.25 -4.84 -10.03
CA LEU A 19 7.37 -5.69 -10.87
C LEU A 19 7.98 -7.09 -11.11
N LEU A 20 9.29 -7.18 -11.34
CA LEU A 20 9.97 -8.46 -11.61
C LEU A 20 10.24 -9.30 -10.37
N LEU A 21 10.39 -8.70 -9.19
CA LEU A 21 10.83 -9.44 -8.00
C LEU A 21 9.76 -9.56 -6.91
N SER A 22 8.76 -8.68 -6.91
CA SER A 22 7.75 -8.67 -5.85
C SER A 22 6.54 -9.53 -6.18
N TYR A 23 6.26 -9.80 -7.46
CA TYR A 23 5.13 -10.64 -7.88
C TYR A 23 5.53 -12.13 -7.97
N TYR A 24 4.67 -13.01 -7.46
CA TYR A 24 4.83 -14.47 -7.55
C TYR A 24 5.02 -14.99 -8.98
N TYR A 25 4.54 -14.25 -9.98
CA TYR A 25 4.66 -14.62 -11.39
C TYR A 25 6.11 -14.87 -11.84
N PHE A 26 7.09 -14.17 -11.25
CA PHE A 26 8.48 -14.20 -11.68
C PHE A 26 9.41 -14.98 -10.73
N GLY A 27 8.89 -15.63 -9.68
CA GLY A 27 9.75 -16.37 -8.75
C GLY A 27 9.02 -17.09 -7.60
N LYS A 28 9.78 -17.77 -6.75
CA LYS A 28 9.25 -18.43 -5.54
C LYS A 28 8.97 -17.40 -4.43
N TRP A 29 8.39 -17.84 -3.33
CA TRP A 29 8.01 -17.00 -2.17
C TRP A 29 9.11 -16.05 -1.68
N TRP A 30 10.38 -16.42 -1.80
CA TRP A 30 11.53 -15.60 -1.36
C TRP A 30 11.85 -14.42 -2.30
N ASN A 31 11.32 -14.37 -3.52
CA ASN A 31 11.70 -13.36 -4.51
C ASN A 31 11.43 -11.92 -4.01
N ALA A 32 10.31 -11.73 -3.30
CA ALA A 32 9.95 -10.43 -2.74
C ALA A 32 10.99 -9.90 -1.74
N SER A 33 11.59 -10.79 -0.92
CA SER A 33 12.67 -10.40 0.01
C SER A 33 13.94 -9.97 -0.71
N LEU A 34 14.31 -10.67 -1.80
CA LEU A 34 15.42 -10.23 -2.66
C LEU A 34 15.11 -8.89 -3.32
N GLY A 35 13.86 -8.70 -3.77
CA GLY A 35 13.34 -7.43 -4.25
C GLY A 35 13.52 -6.31 -3.24
N THR A 36 13.23 -6.54 -1.95
CA THR A 36 13.44 -5.55 -0.89
C THR A 36 14.91 -5.14 -0.78
N LEU A 37 15.83 -6.11 -0.74
CA LEU A 37 17.26 -5.83 -0.66
C LEU A 37 17.73 -4.98 -1.85
N LEU A 38 17.28 -5.32 -3.07
CA LEU A 38 17.64 -4.59 -4.28
C LEU A 38 17.02 -3.19 -4.32
N ILE A 39 15.74 -3.04 -3.99
CA ILE A 39 15.06 -1.74 -3.92
C ILE A 39 15.76 -0.82 -2.91
N VAL A 40 16.09 -1.34 -1.72
CA VAL A 40 16.81 -0.58 -0.68
C VAL A 40 18.23 -0.23 -1.15
N GLY A 41 18.95 -1.17 -1.77
CA GLY A 41 20.28 -0.93 -2.35
C GLY A 41 20.26 0.13 -3.45
N ILE A 42 19.28 0.09 -4.36
CA ILE A 42 19.06 1.10 -5.40
C ILE A 42 18.78 2.46 -4.75
N CYS A 43 17.91 2.53 -3.75
CA CYS A 43 17.66 3.76 -3.00
C CYS A 43 18.94 4.31 -2.35
N TYR A 44 19.77 3.44 -1.75
CA TYR A 44 21.04 3.82 -1.15
C TYR A 44 22.02 4.40 -2.18
N ILE A 45 22.15 3.80 -3.36
CA ILE A 45 23.03 4.30 -4.43
C ILE A 45 22.63 5.71 -4.86
N ASN A 46 21.33 6.00 -4.94
CA ASN A 46 20.81 7.27 -5.44
C ASN A 46 20.85 8.40 -4.39
N TRP A 47 20.43 8.11 -3.15
CA TRP A 47 20.29 9.15 -2.10
C TRP A 47 21.33 9.07 -0.98
N ARG A 48 22.24 8.08 -1.01
CA ARG A 48 23.37 7.92 -0.09
C ARG A 48 22.94 8.00 1.37
N LYS A 49 23.23 9.09 2.08
CA LYS A 49 22.93 9.25 3.51
C LYS A 49 21.44 9.48 3.78
N ASP A 50 20.70 10.01 2.80
CA ASP A 50 19.29 10.38 2.94
C ASP A 50 18.32 9.28 2.48
N PHE A 51 18.84 8.12 2.03
CA PHE A 51 18.02 7.07 1.43
C PHE A 51 16.90 6.57 2.36
N LEU A 52 17.16 6.42 3.66
CA LEU A 52 16.16 6.02 4.65
C LEU A 52 15.01 7.02 4.75
N GLN A 53 15.29 8.31 4.53
CA GLN A 53 14.26 9.33 4.55
C GLN A 53 13.40 9.29 3.28
N PHE A 54 14.01 9.07 2.11
CA PHE A 54 13.28 8.97 0.83
C PHE A 54 12.49 7.66 0.69
N SER A 55 13.02 6.55 1.23
CA SER A 55 12.32 5.26 1.27
C SER A 55 11.31 5.15 2.42
N GLY A 56 11.28 6.14 3.32
CA GLY A 56 10.38 6.15 4.48
C GLY A 56 10.75 5.10 5.54
N LEU A 57 11.97 4.57 5.47
CA LEU A 57 12.53 3.59 6.41
C LEU A 57 13.24 4.23 7.60
N LYS A 58 13.31 5.56 7.68
CA LYS A 58 13.82 6.28 8.87
C LYS A 58 12.78 6.24 9.99
N VAL A 59 12.63 5.07 10.63
CA VAL A 59 11.63 4.80 11.67
C VAL A 59 12.29 4.71 13.04
N LYS A 60 11.73 5.38 14.06
CA LYS A 60 12.15 5.19 15.45
C LYS A 60 11.67 3.81 15.94
N MET A 61 12.44 3.12 16.78
CA MET A 61 12.07 1.79 17.28
C MET A 61 10.69 1.75 17.97
N ILE A 62 10.31 2.81 18.69
CA ILE A 62 8.98 2.90 19.29
C ILE A 62 7.86 2.81 18.24
N ASN A 63 8.03 3.47 17.08
CA ASN A 63 7.04 3.44 16.00
C ASN A 63 7.02 2.05 15.33
N VAL A 64 8.15 1.34 15.28
CA VAL A 64 8.18 -0.06 14.81
C VAL A 64 7.34 -0.95 15.72
N VAL A 65 7.52 -0.84 17.04
CA VAL A 65 6.74 -1.63 18.02
C VAL A 65 5.25 -1.29 17.93
N VAL A 66 4.90 0.01 17.90
CA VAL A 66 3.51 0.46 17.73
C VAL A 66 2.92 -0.05 16.42
N SER A 67 3.69 -0.03 15.31
CA SER A 67 3.27 -0.59 14.03
C SER A 67 2.98 -2.08 14.10
N VAL A 68 3.79 -2.88 14.80
CA VAL A 68 3.56 -4.32 14.94
C VAL A 68 2.27 -4.58 15.74
N LEU A 69 2.05 -3.83 16.83
CA LEU A 69 0.81 -3.93 17.61
C LEU A 69 -0.41 -3.52 16.77
N LEU A 70 -0.30 -2.40 16.04
CA LEU A 70 -1.34 -1.92 15.14
C LEU A 70 -1.67 -2.96 14.07
N THR A 71 -0.66 -3.61 13.47
CA THR A 71 -0.86 -4.70 12.52
C THR A 71 -1.73 -5.80 13.11
N GLY A 72 -1.48 -6.24 14.35
CA GLY A 72 -2.30 -7.24 15.03
C GLY A 72 -3.77 -6.82 15.14
N VAL A 73 -4.02 -5.56 15.53
CA VAL A 73 -5.38 -5.00 15.61
C VAL A 73 -6.04 -4.96 14.23
N ILE A 74 -5.34 -4.51 13.19
CA ILE A 74 -5.88 -4.45 11.82
C ILE A 74 -6.16 -5.84 11.26
N ILE A 75 -5.35 -6.85 11.57
CA ILE A 75 -5.62 -8.25 11.19
C ILE A 75 -6.94 -8.72 11.82
N LEU A 76 -7.16 -8.45 13.11
CA LEU A 76 -8.41 -8.86 13.79
C LEU A 76 -9.64 -8.17 13.19
N ILE A 77 -9.55 -6.88 12.91
CA ILE A 77 -10.63 -6.11 12.26
C ILE A 77 -10.89 -6.64 10.85
N SER A 78 -9.82 -6.81 10.06
CA SER A 78 -9.91 -7.29 8.67
C SER A 78 -10.48 -8.70 8.62
N PHE A 79 -10.04 -9.58 9.52
CA PHE A 79 -10.55 -10.95 9.62
C PHE A 79 -12.03 -10.95 9.96
N SER A 80 -12.45 -10.16 10.95
CA SER A 80 -13.86 -10.07 11.34
C SER A 80 -14.74 -9.59 10.19
N PHE A 81 -14.30 -8.55 9.46
CA PHE A 81 -15.03 -8.02 8.31
C PHE A 81 -15.08 -9.01 7.14
N ILE A 82 -13.93 -9.54 6.72
CA ILE A 82 -13.84 -10.48 5.61
C ILE A 82 -14.61 -11.76 5.91
N HIS A 83 -14.50 -12.28 7.13
CA HIS A 83 -15.26 -13.46 7.57
C HIS A 83 -16.77 -13.20 7.54
N TYR A 84 -17.22 -12.04 8.02
CA TYR A 84 -18.64 -11.67 7.96
C TYR A 84 -19.18 -11.65 6.52
N VAL A 85 -18.44 -11.07 5.58
CA VAL A 85 -18.83 -11.05 4.16
C VAL A 85 -18.77 -12.47 3.56
N ALA A 86 -17.71 -13.22 3.85
CA ALA A 86 -17.51 -14.58 3.35
C ALA A 86 -18.63 -15.54 3.78
N LEU A 87 -19.06 -15.50 5.04
CA LEU A 87 -20.15 -16.33 5.54
C LEU A 87 -21.46 -16.10 4.78
N ARG A 88 -21.78 -14.85 4.43
CA ARG A 88 -22.98 -14.51 3.66
C ARG A 88 -22.93 -15.00 2.21
N GLN A 89 -21.74 -15.20 1.68
CA GLN A 89 -21.50 -15.67 0.32
C GLN A 89 -21.13 -17.17 0.26
N GLN A 90 -21.26 -17.90 1.38
CA GLN A 90 -20.89 -19.32 1.47
C GLN A 90 -19.43 -19.59 1.08
N ILE A 91 -18.53 -18.72 1.52
CA ILE A 91 -17.08 -18.83 1.29
C ILE A 91 -16.39 -19.28 2.57
N ARG A 92 -15.60 -20.35 2.47
CA ARG A 92 -14.74 -20.85 3.54
C ARG A 92 -13.35 -20.20 3.45
N ILE A 93 -12.82 -19.78 4.59
CA ILE A 93 -11.49 -19.16 4.70
C ILE A 93 -10.53 -20.16 5.33
N GLU A 94 -9.43 -20.45 4.66
CA GLU A 94 -8.40 -21.38 5.13
C GLU A 94 -7.02 -20.71 5.06
N PHE A 95 -6.15 -20.93 6.03
CA PHE A 95 -4.80 -20.37 5.97
C PHE A 95 -3.98 -21.01 4.85
N ALA A 96 -3.40 -20.19 3.96
CA ALA A 96 -2.70 -20.68 2.78
C ALA A 96 -1.27 -21.17 3.09
N GLY A 97 -0.70 -20.79 4.24
CA GLY A 97 0.60 -21.25 4.71
C GLY A 97 1.65 -20.14 4.89
N TRP A 98 2.71 -20.46 5.62
CA TRP A 98 3.73 -19.49 6.03
C TRP A 98 4.54 -18.90 4.87
N LYS A 99 4.69 -19.63 3.74
CA LYS A 99 5.44 -19.15 2.57
C LYS A 99 4.76 -17.94 1.94
N ASN A 100 3.43 -17.98 1.81
CA ASN A 100 2.64 -16.85 1.32
C ASN A 100 2.72 -15.68 2.28
N LEU A 101 2.69 -15.94 3.58
CA LEU A 101 2.86 -14.91 4.59
C LEU A 101 4.21 -14.19 4.45
N CYS A 102 5.32 -14.94 4.37
CA CYS A 102 6.64 -14.36 4.20
C CYS A 102 6.74 -13.54 2.91
N HIS A 103 6.21 -14.06 1.79
CA HIS A 103 6.17 -13.31 0.55
C HIS A 103 5.40 -11.98 0.70
N ASN A 104 4.18 -12.03 1.27
CA ASN A 104 3.31 -10.88 1.40
C ASN A 104 3.91 -9.77 2.27
N VAL A 105 4.63 -10.11 3.35
CA VAL A 105 5.36 -9.15 4.20
C VAL A 105 6.27 -8.26 3.35
N PHE A 106 7.12 -8.88 2.53
CA PHE A 106 8.11 -8.18 1.71
C PHE A 106 7.52 -7.56 0.46
N TYR A 107 6.53 -8.21 -0.16
CA TYR A 107 5.79 -7.68 -1.31
C TYR A 107 5.17 -6.32 -0.95
N ILE A 108 4.46 -6.27 0.17
CA ILE A 108 3.79 -5.06 0.64
C ILE A 108 4.80 -4.02 1.11
N LEU A 109 5.88 -4.44 1.77
CA LEU A 109 6.99 -3.54 2.10
C LEU A 109 7.58 -2.87 0.85
N ASN A 110 7.76 -3.63 -0.24
CA ASN A 110 8.27 -3.09 -1.51
C ASN A 110 7.28 -2.09 -2.12
N GLU A 111 5.98 -2.37 -2.10
CA GLU A 111 4.97 -1.42 -2.58
C GLU A 111 4.93 -0.13 -1.76
N GLU A 112 5.04 -0.23 -0.43
CA GLU A 112 5.11 0.93 0.46
C GLU A 112 6.38 1.75 0.23
N ILE A 113 7.54 1.12 0.01
CA ILE A 113 8.77 1.84 -0.31
C ILE A 113 8.66 2.53 -1.68
N VAL A 114 8.34 1.79 -2.74
CA VAL A 114 8.42 2.27 -4.12
C VAL A 114 7.25 3.20 -4.44
N PHE A 115 6.02 2.70 -4.33
CA PHE A 115 4.83 3.46 -4.69
C PHE A 115 4.34 4.36 -3.57
N GLY A 116 4.67 4.06 -2.32
CA GLY A 116 4.25 4.85 -1.17
C GLY A 116 5.19 6.00 -0.92
N SER A 117 6.39 5.71 -0.45
CA SER A 117 7.33 6.73 0.01
C SER A 117 8.11 7.39 -1.12
N VAL A 118 8.79 6.59 -1.96
CA VAL A 118 9.77 7.10 -2.93
C VAL A 118 9.10 8.02 -3.96
N ILE A 119 8.00 7.59 -4.58
CA ILE A 119 7.27 8.42 -5.54
C ILE A 119 6.69 9.65 -4.84
N LEU A 120 6.03 9.49 -3.70
CA LEU A 120 5.35 10.58 -3.00
C LEU A 120 6.31 11.67 -2.53
N PHE A 121 7.40 11.31 -1.84
CA PHE A 121 8.40 12.29 -1.42
C PHE A 121 9.15 12.92 -2.59
N SER A 122 9.30 12.21 -3.71
CA SER A 122 9.91 12.80 -4.90
C SER A 122 8.99 13.81 -5.58
N LEU A 123 7.68 13.57 -5.62
CA LEU A 123 6.70 14.57 -6.10
C LEU A 123 6.76 15.85 -5.25
N ILE A 124 6.85 15.70 -3.93
CA ILE A 124 6.82 16.84 -3.01
C ILE A 124 8.16 17.58 -3.00
N ARG A 125 9.28 16.87 -2.83
CA ARG A 125 10.61 17.49 -2.64
C ARG A 125 11.30 17.86 -3.95
N SER A 126 11.17 17.02 -4.98
CA SER A 126 11.86 17.26 -6.25
C SER A 126 11.01 18.02 -7.26
N LYS A 127 9.68 17.86 -7.23
CA LYS A 127 8.76 18.53 -8.16
C LYS A 127 7.92 19.62 -7.52
N ASN A 128 8.12 19.91 -6.22
CA ASN A 128 7.41 20.95 -5.47
C ASN A 128 5.88 20.84 -5.56
N VAL A 129 5.35 19.62 -5.72
CA VAL A 129 3.91 19.38 -5.78
C VAL A 129 3.33 19.57 -4.37
N LYS A 130 2.21 20.30 -4.27
CA LYS A 130 1.49 20.46 -3.00
C LYS A 130 1.14 19.07 -2.43
N PRO A 131 1.41 18.79 -1.14
CA PRO A 131 1.28 17.43 -0.61
C PRO A 131 -0.12 16.83 -0.71
N LEU A 132 -1.17 17.65 -0.59
CA LEU A 132 -2.55 17.23 -0.84
C LEU A 132 -2.75 16.76 -2.29
N ALA A 133 -2.25 17.51 -3.26
CA ALA A 133 -2.34 17.16 -4.68
C ALA A 133 -1.51 15.91 -5.00
N ALA A 134 -0.33 15.76 -4.38
CA ALA A 134 0.49 14.55 -4.52
C ALA A 134 -0.23 13.31 -3.97
N SER A 135 -0.85 13.42 -2.79
CA SER A 135 -1.61 12.33 -2.15
C SER A 135 -2.81 11.89 -2.99
N ILE A 136 -3.66 12.83 -3.40
CA ILE A 136 -4.86 12.55 -4.20
C ILE A 136 -4.49 12.05 -5.60
N GLY A 137 -3.53 12.72 -6.26
CA GLY A 137 -3.10 12.34 -7.61
C GLY A 137 -2.49 10.95 -7.66
N LEU A 138 -1.65 10.60 -6.67
CA LEU A 138 -1.06 9.27 -6.59
C LEU A 138 -2.09 8.20 -6.25
N ALA A 139 -3.08 8.50 -5.40
CA ALA A 139 -4.19 7.60 -5.11
C ALA A 139 -5.05 7.33 -6.36
N PHE A 140 -5.29 8.35 -7.18
CA PHE A 140 -6.01 8.19 -8.45
C PHE A 140 -5.24 7.31 -9.44
N ILE A 141 -3.92 7.54 -9.59
CA ILE A 141 -3.05 6.70 -10.41
C ILE A 141 -3.03 5.26 -9.89
N PHE A 142 -2.95 5.07 -8.57
CA PHE A 142 -2.94 3.74 -7.95
C PHE A 142 -4.23 2.95 -8.25
N SER A 143 -5.40 3.56 -8.02
CA SER A 143 -6.69 2.92 -8.31
C SER A 143 -6.87 2.64 -9.80
N THR A 144 -6.50 3.59 -10.66
CA THR A 144 -6.58 3.41 -12.12
C THR A 144 -5.61 2.32 -12.58
N GLY A 145 -4.40 2.28 -12.01
CA GLY A 145 -3.41 1.24 -12.29
C GLY A 145 -3.95 -0.16 -11.98
N HIS A 146 -4.65 -0.34 -10.86
CA HIS A 146 -5.31 -1.61 -10.54
C HIS A 146 -6.33 -1.99 -11.61
N PHE A 147 -7.19 -1.07 -12.04
CA PHE A 147 -8.12 -1.33 -13.15
C PHE A 147 -7.39 -1.80 -14.42
N ILE A 148 -6.31 -1.11 -14.82
CA ILE A 148 -5.50 -1.45 -16.00
C ILE A 148 -4.88 -2.85 -15.84
N PHE A 149 -4.29 -3.14 -14.67
CA PHE A 149 -3.62 -4.41 -14.41
C PHE A 149 -4.60 -5.60 -14.49
N TYR A 150 -5.74 -5.53 -13.82
CA TYR A 150 -6.74 -6.60 -13.89
C TYR A 150 -7.42 -6.70 -15.24
N LYS A 151 -7.62 -5.59 -15.96
CA LYS A 151 -8.27 -5.65 -17.27
C LYS A 151 -7.40 -6.29 -18.34
N TRP A 152 -6.08 -6.05 -18.30
CA TRP A 152 -5.20 -6.39 -19.43
C TRP A 152 -3.97 -7.22 -19.11
N ILE A 153 -3.39 -7.08 -17.91
CA ILE A 153 -2.04 -7.56 -17.61
C ILE A 153 -2.05 -8.86 -16.80
N PHE A 154 -2.83 -8.93 -15.72
CA PHE A 154 -2.87 -10.11 -14.85
C PHE A 154 -3.49 -11.33 -15.55
N LEU A 155 -3.22 -12.53 -15.03
CA LEU A 155 -3.79 -13.76 -15.59
C LEU A 155 -5.28 -13.89 -15.27
N ASP A 156 -5.67 -13.54 -14.04
CA ASP A 156 -7.07 -13.46 -13.59
C ASP A 156 -7.73 -12.18 -14.13
N LYS A 157 -7.85 -12.08 -15.46
CA LYS A 157 -8.37 -10.88 -16.11
C LYS A 157 -9.84 -10.67 -15.80
N GLY A 158 -10.22 -9.41 -15.64
CA GLY A 158 -11.61 -9.00 -15.62
C GLY A 158 -11.76 -7.55 -15.21
N ILE A 159 -12.94 -7.19 -14.73
CA ILE A 159 -13.31 -5.81 -14.44
C ILE A 159 -13.44 -5.64 -12.92
N LEU A 160 -12.57 -4.79 -12.36
CA LEU A 160 -12.80 -4.26 -11.02
C LEU A 160 -14.01 -3.33 -11.06
N GLU A 161 -14.95 -3.55 -10.15
CA GLU A 161 -16.15 -2.73 -10.03
C GLU A 161 -15.79 -1.31 -9.56
N ILE A 162 -16.65 -0.35 -9.90
CA ILE A 162 -16.46 1.06 -9.54
C ILE A 162 -16.38 1.22 -8.01
N SER A 163 -17.19 0.48 -7.25
CA SER A 163 -17.14 0.45 -5.79
C SER A 163 -15.77 0.03 -5.27
N THR A 164 -15.19 -1.03 -5.83
CA THR A 164 -13.84 -1.50 -5.51
C THR A 164 -12.78 -0.45 -5.82
N LEU A 165 -12.87 0.20 -6.98
CA LEU A 165 -11.96 1.28 -7.36
C LEU A 165 -12.09 2.48 -6.42
N CYS A 166 -13.31 2.87 -6.02
CA CYS A 166 -13.52 3.91 -5.01
C CYS A 166 -12.84 3.54 -3.68
N THR A 167 -13.02 2.30 -3.20
CA THR A 167 -12.36 1.83 -1.98
C THR A 167 -10.83 1.89 -2.10
N LEU A 168 -10.26 1.41 -3.21
CA LEU A 168 -8.81 1.45 -3.46
C LEU A 168 -8.28 2.88 -3.50
N PHE A 169 -9.03 3.80 -4.14
CA PHE A 169 -8.72 5.21 -4.15
C PHE A 169 -8.70 5.81 -2.73
N PHE A 170 -9.76 5.59 -1.92
CA PHE A 170 -9.83 6.15 -0.58
C PHE A 170 -8.76 5.59 0.36
N ILE A 171 -8.51 4.28 0.33
CA ILE A 171 -7.43 3.67 1.11
C ILE A 171 -6.06 4.19 0.65
N ALA A 172 -5.84 4.39 -0.65
CA ALA A 172 -4.60 4.97 -1.13
C ALA A 172 -4.41 6.43 -0.65
N VAL A 173 -5.49 7.22 -0.53
CA VAL A 173 -5.43 8.55 0.11
C VAL A 173 -5.03 8.44 1.58
N VAL A 174 -5.67 7.55 2.35
CA VAL A 174 -5.33 7.31 3.78
C VAL A 174 -3.85 6.98 3.93
N ARG A 175 -3.40 6.02 3.15
CA ARG A 175 -2.03 5.52 3.11
C ARG A 175 -1.03 6.65 2.85
N ASN A 176 -1.24 7.41 1.78
CA ASN A 176 -0.38 8.53 1.41
C ASN A 176 -0.37 9.61 2.52
N ASN A 177 -1.53 9.95 3.07
CA ASN A 177 -1.62 10.96 4.13
C ASN A 177 -0.88 10.54 5.41
N ILE A 178 -0.96 9.27 5.79
CA ILE A 178 -0.22 8.73 6.95
C ILE A 178 1.30 8.81 6.72
N ILE A 179 1.78 8.46 5.53
CA ILE A 179 3.20 8.59 5.17
C ILE A 179 3.64 10.06 5.26
N LEU A 180 2.81 10.99 4.77
CA LEU A 180 3.12 12.43 4.81
C LEU A 180 3.12 13.00 6.22
N TYR A 181 2.16 12.57 7.05
CA TYR A 181 2.04 13.01 8.44
C TYR A 181 3.20 12.50 9.29
N THR A 182 3.60 11.23 9.11
CA THR A 182 4.63 10.62 9.97
C THR A 182 6.04 10.70 9.41
N GLY A 183 6.19 10.95 8.11
CA GLY A 183 7.49 10.93 7.43
C GLY A 183 8.07 9.53 7.23
N HIS A 184 7.29 8.47 7.48
CA HIS A 184 7.74 7.09 7.35
C HIS A 184 6.61 6.12 6.98
N ILE A 185 6.96 4.92 6.49
CA ILE A 185 5.97 3.95 6.00
C ILE A 185 5.40 3.02 7.06
N ALA A 186 5.92 3.00 8.29
CA ALA A 186 5.61 1.95 9.26
C ALA A 186 4.09 1.76 9.51
N TYR A 187 3.32 2.81 9.76
CA TYR A 187 1.87 2.69 10.01
C TYR A 187 1.07 2.41 8.73
N SER A 188 1.53 2.97 7.61
CA SER A 188 0.99 2.70 6.27
C SER A 188 1.11 1.22 5.92
N TRP A 189 2.30 0.67 6.15
CA TRP A 189 2.60 -0.75 6.01
C TRP A 189 1.74 -1.60 6.95
N SER A 190 1.57 -1.21 8.21
CA SER A 190 0.72 -1.96 9.15
C SER A 190 -0.73 -2.08 8.69
N LEU A 191 -1.31 -0.98 8.18
CA LEU A 191 -2.66 -0.97 7.64
C LEU A 191 -2.77 -1.87 6.39
N HIS A 192 -1.84 -1.68 5.45
CA HIS A 192 -1.84 -2.43 4.20
C HIS A 192 -1.62 -3.93 4.47
N PHE A 193 -0.58 -4.28 5.23
CA PHE A 193 -0.26 -5.64 5.57
C PHE A 193 -1.37 -6.33 6.37
N GLY A 194 -2.01 -5.65 7.33
CA GLY A 194 -3.07 -6.25 8.12
C GLY A 194 -4.29 -6.68 7.29
N TRP A 195 -4.66 -5.89 6.29
CA TRP A 195 -5.71 -6.27 5.32
C TRP A 195 -5.27 -7.43 4.44
N MET A 196 -4.07 -7.32 3.85
CA MET A 196 -3.56 -8.31 2.90
C MET A 196 -3.20 -9.64 3.55
N PHE A 197 -2.90 -9.65 4.86
CA PHE A 197 -2.70 -10.85 5.64
C PHE A 197 -3.90 -11.78 5.53
N VAL A 198 -5.11 -11.24 5.65
CA VAL A 198 -6.33 -12.04 5.53
C VAL A 198 -6.65 -12.27 4.05
N MET A 199 -6.59 -11.22 3.23
CA MET A 199 -6.98 -11.28 1.82
C MET A 199 -6.14 -12.27 1.00
N PHE A 200 -4.82 -12.26 1.16
CA PHE A 200 -3.86 -13.06 0.39
C PHE A 200 -3.10 -14.10 1.22
N GLY A 201 -3.09 -13.98 2.55
CA GLY A 201 -2.55 -15.04 3.42
C GLY A 201 -3.50 -16.22 3.61
N CYS A 202 -4.76 -16.09 3.16
CA CYS A 202 -5.75 -17.14 3.19
C CYS A 202 -6.23 -17.55 1.79
N ASN A 203 -6.60 -18.81 1.65
CA ASN A 203 -7.42 -19.33 0.57
C ASN A 203 -8.88 -19.02 0.89
N HIS A 204 -9.63 -18.62 -0.14
CA HIS A 204 -11.07 -18.37 -0.05
C HIS A 204 -11.76 -19.34 -1.00
N ILE A 205 -12.49 -20.30 -0.46
CA ILE A 205 -13.02 -21.44 -1.20
C ILE A 205 -14.54 -21.33 -1.22
N ASP A 206 -15.13 -21.34 -2.41
CA ASP A 206 -16.58 -21.44 -2.57
C ASP A 206 -17.03 -22.83 -2.10
N VAL A 207 -17.97 -22.88 -1.16
CA VAL A 207 -18.42 -24.14 -0.53
C VAL A 207 -19.17 -25.04 -1.52
N TYR A 208 -19.84 -24.47 -2.52
CA TYR A 208 -20.62 -25.23 -3.51
C TYR A 208 -19.73 -25.83 -4.60
N THR A 209 -18.80 -25.05 -5.14
CA THR A 209 -17.92 -25.52 -6.23
C THR A 209 -16.64 -26.17 -5.71
N ASN A 210 -16.29 -25.95 -4.44
CA ASN A 210 -15.03 -26.33 -3.82
C ASN A 210 -13.80 -25.80 -4.60
N THR A 211 -13.95 -24.64 -5.25
CA THR A 211 -12.87 -23.98 -6.00
C THR A 211 -12.39 -22.73 -5.27
N SER A 212 -11.09 -22.44 -5.40
CA SER A 212 -10.54 -21.19 -4.87
C SER A 212 -11.06 -20.01 -5.70
N MET A 213 -11.46 -18.96 -5.01
CA MET A 213 -11.83 -17.70 -5.63
C MET A 213 -10.61 -17.03 -6.27
N SER A 214 -10.82 -16.46 -7.46
CA SER A 214 -9.80 -15.63 -8.11
C SER A 214 -9.50 -14.38 -7.28
N GLU A 215 -8.35 -13.76 -7.53
CA GLU A 215 -8.00 -12.50 -6.89
C GLU A 215 -9.02 -11.39 -7.19
N LEU A 216 -9.39 -11.25 -8.47
CA LEU A 216 -10.39 -10.29 -8.93
C LEU A 216 -11.72 -10.44 -8.18
N THR A 217 -12.23 -11.68 -8.07
CA THR A 217 -13.53 -11.93 -7.41
C THR A 217 -13.47 -11.55 -5.94
N ARG A 218 -12.37 -11.86 -5.24
CA ARG A 218 -12.18 -11.45 -3.85
C ARG A 218 -12.17 -9.93 -3.71
N PHE A 219 -11.47 -9.21 -4.61
CA PHE A 219 -11.43 -7.74 -4.60
C PHE A 219 -12.83 -7.15 -4.70
N ASN A 220 -13.62 -7.56 -5.71
CA ASN A 220 -14.98 -7.07 -5.86
C ASN A 220 -15.89 -7.46 -4.70
N MET A 221 -15.78 -8.70 -4.20
CA MET A 221 -16.62 -9.17 -3.11
C MET A 221 -16.35 -8.45 -1.78
N TYR A 222 -15.09 -8.21 -1.42
CA TYR A 222 -14.75 -7.62 -0.12
C TYR A 222 -14.64 -6.09 -0.16
N LEU A 223 -13.90 -5.55 -1.14
CA LEU A 223 -13.68 -4.10 -1.26
C LEU A 223 -14.84 -3.37 -1.95
N GLY A 224 -15.62 -4.07 -2.77
CA GLY A 224 -16.77 -3.51 -3.49
C GLY A 224 -18.03 -3.35 -2.66
N THR A 225 -18.04 -3.82 -1.40
CA THR A 225 -19.20 -3.66 -0.52
C THR A 225 -19.42 -2.18 -0.15
N THR A 226 -20.68 -1.77 -0.05
CA THR A 226 -21.04 -0.41 0.38
C THR A 226 -20.42 -0.05 1.73
N THR A 227 -20.38 -1.01 2.67
CA THR A 227 -19.76 -0.82 3.99
C THR A 227 -18.28 -0.45 3.86
N MET A 228 -17.51 -1.15 3.02
CA MET A 228 -16.09 -0.87 2.86
C MET A 228 -15.85 0.48 2.15
N VAL A 229 -16.68 0.83 1.18
CA VAL A 229 -16.63 2.16 0.53
C VAL A 229 -16.86 3.27 1.54
N VAL A 230 -17.88 3.14 2.40
CA VAL A 230 -18.18 4.16 3.43
C VAL A 230 -17.06 4.25 4.47
N VAL A 231 -16.58 3.11 4.98
CA VAL A 231 -15.49 3.10 5.98
C VAL A 231 -14.22 3.70 5.41
N SER A 232 -13.82 3.31 4.19
CA SER A 232 -12.63 3.85 3.54
C SER A 232 -12.76 5.35 3.25
N PHE A 233 -13.94 5.82 2.82
CA PHE A 233 -14.22 7.25 2.66
C PHE A 233 -14.06 8.02 3.97
N LEU A 234 -14.67 7.54 5.07
CA LEU A 234 -14.56 8.20 6.38
C LEU A 234 -13.11 8.22 6.88
N MET A 235 -12.36 7.14 6.68
CA MET A 235 -10.92 7.10 6.99
C MET A 235 -10.14 8.12 6.14
N ALA A 236 -10.46 8.24 4.84
CA ALA A 236 -9.82 9.21 3.96
C ALA A 236 -10.06 10.64 4.44
N VAL A 237 -11.31 11.00 4.77
CA VAL A 237 -11.67 12.31 5.33
C VAL A 237 -10.93 12.58 6.64
N GLY A 238 -10.91 11.61 7.57
CA GLY A 238 -10.20 11.74 8.84
C GLY A 238 -8.68 11.92 8.65
N SER A 239 -8.07 11.15 7.76
CA SER A 239 -6.64 11.26 7.45
C SER A 239 -6.27 12.61 6.81
N LEU A 240 -7.16 13.17 5.98
CA LEU A 240 -6.99 14.48 5.38
C LEU A 240 -7.06 15.57 6.44
N TYR A 241 -8.04 15.50 7.34
CA TYR A 241 -8.18 16.44 8.45
C TYR A 241 -6.91 16.46 9.31
N LEU A 242 -6.41 15.29 9.73
CA LEU A 242 -5.18 15.19 10.53
C LEU A 242 -3.96 15.78 9.81
N MET A 243 -3.82 15.52 8.51
CA MET A 243 -2.71 16.06 7.72
C MET A 243 -2.79 17.60 7.61
N LEU A 244 -3.98 18.17 7.43
CA LEU A 244 -4.18 19.62 7.31
C LEU A 244 -3.95 20.32 8.65
N GLU A 245 -4.43 19.74 9.75
CA GLU A 245 -4.24 20.27 11.10
C GLU A 245 -2.76 20.34 11.48
N ASN A 246 -1.99 19.28 11.20
CA ASN A 246 -0.55 19.26 11.47
C ASN A 246 0.18 20.40 10.75
N ARG A 247 -0.17 20.64 9.48
CA ARG A 247 0.45 21.71 8.67
C ARG A 247 0.12 23.09 9.18
N ARG A 248 -1.09 23.28 9.71
CA ARG A 248 -1.49 24.54 10.33
C ARG A 248 -0.62 24.82 11.56
N ASN A 249 -0.40 23.80 12.38
CA ASN A 249 0.42 23.93 13.60
C ASN A 249 1.89 24.20 13.26
N ASP A 250 2.45 23.52 12.26
CA ASP A 250 3.82 23.78 11.79
C ASP A 250 3.98 25.22 11.28
N ALA A 251 2.97 25.78 10.59
CA ALA A 251 3.00 27.16 10.10
C ALA A 251 2.88 28.19 11.25
N VAL A 252 2.09 27.91 12.29
CA VAL A 252 1.95 28.81 13.45
C VAL A 252 3.25 28.91 14.24
N ILE A 253 3.94 27.78 14.47
CA ILE A 253 5.22 27.75 15.19
C ILE A 253 6.29 28.56 14.45
N LEU A 254 6.35 28.45 13.12
CA LEU A 254 7.30 29.22 12.30
C LEU A 254 7.02 30.73 12.26
N HIS A 255 5.81 31.15 12.61
CA HIS A 255 5.42 32.57 12.67
C HIS A 255 5.46 33.17 14.09
N SER A 256 5.58 32.35 15.15
CA SER A 256 5.70 32.83 16.53
C SER A 256 7.14 33.13 16.98
N ASP A 257 8.13 32.78 16.15
CA ASP A 257 9.58 32.97 16.43
C ASP A 257 10.14 34.27 15.80
N HIS A 258 9.29 35.25 15.49
CA HIS A 258 9.65 36.58 14.97
C HIS A 258 8.98 37.69 15.80
#